data_AF-A0A453G2H5-F1
#
_entry.id   AF-A0A453G2H5-F1
#
_cell.length_a   1.000
_cell.length_b   1.000
_cell.length_c   1.000
_cell.angle_alpha   90.00
_cell.angle_beta   90.00
_cell.angle_gamma   90.00
#
_symmetry.space_group_name_H-M   'P 1'
#
loop_
_entity.id
_entity.type
_entity.pdbx_description
1 polymer ?
#
loop_
_entity_poly.entity_id
_entity_poly.type
_entity_poly.pdbx_seq_one_letter_code
_entity_poly.pdbx_strand_id
1 'polypeptide(L)' 'QIYREATGTASVEDKGFGDPVQKAEGMAFRRACARLGLGLHLYHEDMS' A
#
# COMPACT_ATOMS: atom_id res chain seq x y z
N GLN A 1 -5.29 -9.54 20.31
CA GLN A 1 -4.55 -9.56 19.03
C GLN A 1 -4.74 -8.18 18.39
N ILE A 2 -3.67 -7.54 17.93
CA ILE A 2 -3.75 -6.20 17.28
C ILE A 2 -3.53 -6.40 15.79
N TYR A 3 -4.51 -6.04 14.98
CA TYR A 3 -4.38 -5.97 13.53
C TYR A 3 -5.04 -4.68 13.02
N ARG A 4 -4.56 -4.21 11.87
CA ARG A 4 -5.15 -3.07 11.16
C ARG A 4 -5.40 -3.52 9.73
N GLU A 5 -6.59 -3.24 9.24
CA GLU A 5 -6.98 -3.55 7.87
C GLU A 5 -6.82 -2.31 6.99
N ALA A 6 -6.44 -2.54 5.73
CA ALA A 6 -6.39 -1.53 4.68
C ALA A 6 -6.52 -2.23 3.31
N THR A 7 -6.83 -1.45 2.29
CA THR A 7 -6.99 -1.92 0.91
C THR A 7 -5.95 -1.31 -0.02
N GLY A 8 -5.76 -1.94 -1.18
CA GLY A 8 -4.91 -1.46 -2.25
C GLY A 8 -5.48 -1.91 -3.59
N THR A 9 -5.30 -1.10 -4.62
CA THR A 9 -5.84 -1.34 -5.96
C THR A 9 -4.79 -1.02 -7.01
N ALA A 10 -4.54 -1.92 -7.95
CA ALA A 10 -3.66 -1.70 -9.08
C ALA A 10 -4.43 -1.89 -10.39
N SER A 11 -4.08 -1.12 -11.43
CA SER A 11 -4.62 -1.36 -12.77
C SER A 11 -4.02 -2.62 -13.35
N VAL A 12 -4.85 -3.43 -14.02
CA VAL A 12 -4.40 -4.61 -14.78
C VAL A 12 -3.61 -4.21 -16.02
N GLU A 13 -3.81 -2.97 -16.50
CA GLU A 13 -3.13 -2.41 -17.67
C GLU A 13 -1.74 -1.85 -17.33
N ASP A 14 -1.40 -1.75 -16.04
CA ASP A 14 -0.11 -1.22 -15.59
C ASP A 14 1.04 -2.17 -15.96
N LYS A 15 1.81 -1.78 -16.96
CA LYS A 15 2.96 -2.53 -17.52
C LYS A 15 4.22 -2.50 -16.64
N GLY A 16 4.16 -1.88 -15.45
CA GLY A 16 5.26 -1.91 -14.48
C GLY A 16 5.55 -3.31 -13.92
N PHE A 17 6.66 -3.47 -13.20
CA PHE A 17 7.10 -4.74 -12.63
C PHE A 17 6.14 -5.33 -11.58
N GLY A 18 5.96 -6.67 -11.60
CA GLY A 18 5.10 -7.42 -10.68
C GLY A 18 3.67 -7.57 -11.18
N ASP A 19 2.96 -8.62 -10.72
CA ASP A 19 1.56 -8.79 -11.10
C ASP A 19 0.64 -7.78 -10.36
N PRO A 20 -0.55 -7.45 -10.91
CA PRO A 20 -1.46 -6.48 -10.30
C PRO A 20 -1.92 -6.86 -8.88
N VAL A 21 -2.01 -8.15 -8.56
CA VAL A 21 -2.43 -8.64 -7.24
C VAL A 21 -1.34 -8.33 -6.22
N GLN A 22 -0.09 -8.68 -6.51
CA GLN A 22 1.07 -8.38 -5.66
C GLN A 22 1.21 -6.88 -5.39
N LYS A 23 0.98 -6.04 -6.42
CA LYS A 23 0.98 -4.58 -6.25
C LYS A 23 -0.13 -4.13 -5.29
N ALA A 24 -1.36 -4.61 -5.51
CA ALA A 24 -2.51 -4.28 -4.67
C ALA A 24 -2.31 -4.71 -3.21
N GLU A 25 -1.84 -5.92 -2.98
CA GLU A 25 -1.52 -6.45 -1.65
C GLU A 25 -0.40 -5.66 -0.97
N GLY A 26 0.66 -5.32 -1.72
CA GLY A 26 1.76 -4.50 -1.22
C GLY A 26 1.29 -3.12 -0.76
N MET A 27 0.37 -2.49 -1.48
CA MET A 27 -0.25 -1.22 -1.06
C MET A 27 -1.12 -1.37 0.20
N ALA A 28 -1.97 -2.40 0.24
CA ALA A 28 -2.81 -2.69 1.40
C ALA A 28 -1.96 -2.90 2.67
N PHE A 29 -0.94 -3.76 2.58
CA PHE A 29 -0.04 -4.10 3.68
C PHE A 29 0.68 -2.85 4.22
N ARG A 30 1.25 -2.07 3.32
CA ARG A 30 1.94 -0.82 3.64
C ARG A 30 1.05 0.19 4.36
N ARG A 31 -0.19 0.39 3.89
CA ARG A 31 -1.19 1.25 4.55
C ARG A 31 -1.63 0.70 5.92
N ALA A 32 -1.76 -0.61 6.06
CA ALA A 32 -2.05 -1.25 7.34
C ALA A 32 -0.90 -1.04 8.36
N CYS A 33 0.36 -1.19 7.93
CA CYS A 33 1.55 -0.93 8.75
C CYS A 33 1.67 0.54 9.18
N ALA A 34 1.33 1.48 8.30
CA ALA A 34 1.33 2.92 8.63
C ALA A 34 0.39 3.24 9.82
N ARG A 35 -0.75 2.53 9.94
CA ARG A 35 -1.69 2.67 11.06
C ARG A 35 -1.16 2.16 12.40
N LEU A 36 -0.02 1.47 12.40
CA LEU A 36 0.71 1.06 13.60
C LEU A 36 1.88 2.02 13.95
N GLY A 37 2.05 3.11 13.19
CA GLY A 37 3.12 4.09 13.41
C GLY A 37 4.43 3.78 12.68
N LEU A 38 4.48 2.73 11.84
CA LEU A 38 5.65 2.36 11.06
C LEU A 38 5.63 3.04 9.68
N GLY A 39 6.64 3.86 9.38
CA GLY A 39 6.81 4.45 8.04
C GLY A 39 5.80 5.54 7.68
N LEU A 40 5.24 6.27 8.66
CA LEU A 40 4.26 7.34 8.46
C LEU A 40 4.70 8.41 7.43
N HIS A 41 6.02 8.66 7.34
CA HIS A 41 6.61 9.63 6.41
C HIS A 41 6.73 9.10 4.96
N LEU A 42 6.70 7.79 4.75
CA LEU A 42 6.85 7.17 3.42
C LEU A 42 5.55 7.19 2.60
N TYR A 43 4.43 7.66 3.17
CA TYR A 43 3.10 7.68 2.53
C TYR A 43 2.46 9.06 2.46
N HIS A 44 3.15 10.11 2.92
CA HIS A 44 2.81 11.43 2.44
C HIS A 44 3.38 11.51 1.02
N GLU A 45 2.53 11.27 0.02
CA GLU A 45 2.81 11.84 -1.29
C GLU A 45 2.94 13.34 -1.05
N ASP A 46 4.08 13.92 -1.45
CA ASP A 46 4.19 15.37 -1.59
C ASP A 46 3.09 15.80 -2.57
N MET A 47 1.94 16.16 -2.01
CA MET A 47 0.82 16.78 -2.72
C MET A 47 1.26 18.21 -3.05
N SER A 48 2.15 18.35 -4.04
CA SER A 48 2.46 19.59 -4.74
C SER A 48 1.90 19.58 -6.16
#